data_AF-A0A7H4M5H7-F1
#
_entry.id   AF-A0A7H4M5H7-F1
#
_cell.length_a   1.000
_cell.length_b   1.000
_cell.length_c   1.000
_cell.angle_alpha   90.00
_cell.angle_beta   90.00
_cell.angle_gamma   90.00
#
_symmetry.space_group_name_H-M   'P 1'
#
loop_
_entity.id
_entity.type
_entity.pdbx_description
1 polymer ?
#
loop_
_entity_poly.entity_id
_entity_poly.type
_entity_poly.pdbx_seq_one_letter_code
_entity_poly.pdbx_strand_id
1 'polypeptide(L)'
;MVPSTFLRSKPVRCLPVLLAALIFAGCGTHTPDQSTAYLQGTAQADSSYYLQQMQQSTNDSKTNWQLLAIRALLKEGKKPQAIDLFNQLPSNLNGAQSRERSLLAVEVKLAQNDFQGAQTLLSKLDPASLEENQLPRYWQAQIDASQGQPSLNLLRALIAQQSLLSLPAQKQKNIDATWKALTAMTKDQANALVINADENILQGWLDLQRMWFDNRSDPTMLKAGVKDWQTRYPQNPGAKMLPTQLVNMQNYQAASTNKIALLLPLNGQAAIFGRTIQQGFEAAKNGAPAVAGSAVPAQVAQAANVAESAVVSPSQAEVTDLTTTNNAQTPVQAPAADQAQTAAPVTAPAAVQAPTPEATSQPAETPQAQAVAATPANPSAELKIYDTTAQPMSQLLAQVQQDGATIVVGPLLKDNVEDVIKSNTSLNVLALNQPEKVESRANICYFALSPEDEARDAAHHIHDQGKQTPLLLVPRGALGDRVVTAFANEWLKLGAVLSCNSAWAPPPSCAAASTAVFR
;
A
#
# COMPACT_ATOMS: atom_id res chain seq x y z
N MET A 1 94.65 -17.46 -65.91
CA MET A 1 94.13 -17.17 -67.26
C MET A 1 92.66 -17.57 -67.29
N VAL A 2 91.73 -16.61 -67.14
CA VAL A 2 90.69 -16.15 -68.13
C VAL A 2 89.44 -17.07 -68.14
N PRO A 3 88.16 -16.62 -68.31
CA PRO A 3 87.52 -15.28 -68.19
C PRO A 3 86.23 -15.22 -67.31
N SER A 4 85.71 -14.00 -67.21
CA SER A 4 84.45 -13.49 -66.63
C SER A 4 83.13 -14.11 -67.15
N THR A 5 82.04 -13.93 -66.38
CA THR A 5 80.78 -13.31 -66.88
C THR A 5 79.97 -12.71 -65.72
N PHE A 6 79.61 -11.42 -65.87
CA PHE A 6 78.67 -10.71 -65.01
C PHE A 6 77.24 -10.96 -65.51
N LEU A 7 76.32 -11.31 -64.61
CA LEU A 7 74.88 -11.18 -64.81
C LEU A 7 74.27 -10.49 -63.60
N ARG A 8 73.83 -9.25 -63.82
CA ARG A 8 73.03 -8.45 -62.89
C ARG A 8 71.63 -9.05 -62.78
N SER A 9 71.18 -9.38 -61.57
CA SER A 9 69.74 -9.48 -61.28
C SER A 9 69.45 -8.92 -59.87
N LYS A 10 68.51 -7.97 -59.82
CA LYS A 10 67.82 -7.52 -58.61
C LYS A 10 66.66 -8.52 -58.41
N PRO A 11 66.39 -9.04 -57.18
CA PRO A 11 65.67 -8.24 -56.19
C PRO A 11 66.03 -8.62 -54.74
N VAL A 12 66.90 -7.84 -54.10
CA VAL A 12 67.02 -7.83 -52.62
C VAL A 12 66.40 -6.52 -52.14
N ARG A 13 65.06 -6.46 -52.10
CA ARG A 13 64.35 -5.26 -51.63
C ARG A 13 62.99 -5.53 -50.97
N CYS A 14 62.75 -6.75 -50.46
CA CYS A 14 61.55 -7.05 -49.66
C CYS A 14 61.83 -7.73 -48.31
N LEU A 15 63.10 -8.03 -47.97
CA LEU A 15 63.41 -8.65 -46.68
C LEU A 15 63.30 -7.73 -45.45
N PRO A 16 63.54 -6.40 -45.50
CA PRO A 16 63.41 -5.57 -44.30
C PRO A 16 61.94 -5.16 -44.02
N VAL A 17 61.02 -5.33 -44.98
CA VAL A 17 59.60 -4.98 -44.80
C VAL A 17 58.83 -6.10 -44.10
N LEU A 18 59.19 -7.37 -44.32
CA LEU A 18 58.58 -8.51 -43.62
C LEU A 18 59.03 -8.62 -42.15
N LEU A 19 60.24 -8.17 -41.81
CA LEU A 19 60.72 -8.17 -40.42
C LEU A 19 60.17 -6.98 -39.60
N ALA A 20 59.88 -5.84 -40.24
CA ALA A 20 59.23 -4.70 -39.59
C ALA A 20 57.72 -4.93 -39.33
N ALA A 21 57.05 -5.74 -40.15
CA ALA A 21 55.64 -6.10 -39.95
C ALA A 21 55.41 -7.05 -38.76
N LEU A 22 56.44 -7.83 -38.38
CA LEU A 22 56.39 -8.75 -37.23
C LEU A 22 56.66 -8.07 -35.87
N ILE A 23 57.22 -6.85 -35.86
CA ILE A 23 57.46 -6.09 -34.62
C ILE A 23 56.27 -5.18 -34.27
N PHE A 24 55.40 -4.82 -35.23
CA PHE A 24 54.15 -4.09 -34.96
C PHE A 24 52.96 -4.96 -34.56
N ALA A 25 53.06 -6.29 -34.65
CA ALA A 25 52.03 -7.21 -34.15
C ALA A 25 52.22 -7.62 -32.68
N GLY A 26 53.20 -7.05 -31.98
CA GLY A 26 53.57 -7.42 -30.60
C GLY A 26 53.09 -6.49 -29.48
N CYS A 27 52.51 -5.33 -29.81
CA CYS A 27 51.94 -4.41 -28.82
C CYS A 27 50.44 -4.30 -29.04
N GLY A 28 49.71 -5.39 -28.80
CA GLY A 28 48.32 -5.29 -28.41
C GLY A 28 48.28 -4.61 -27.05
N THR A 29 48.20 -3.27 -27.04
CA THR A 29 47.81 -2.53 -25.85
C THR A 29 46.43 -3.03 -25.45
N HIS A 30 46.38 -3.94 -24.47
CA HIS A 30 45.13 -4.29 -23.81
C HIS A 30 44.55 -2.97 -23.31
N THR A 31 43.48 -2.48 -23.96
CA THR A 31 42.68 -1.41 -23.41
C THR A 31 42.26 -1.87 -22.02
N PRO A 32 42.51 -1.06 -20.97
CA PRO A 32 42.16 -1.46 -19.61
C PRO A 32 40.69 -1.85 -19.58
N ASP A 33 40.40 -3.07 -19.09
CA ASP A 33 39.06 -3.62 -19.08
C ASP A 33 38.16 -2.77 -18.19
N GLN A 34 37.43 -1.83 -18.82
CA GLN A 34 36.56 -0.91 -18.11
C GLN A 34 35.40 -1.62 -17.42
N SER A 35 35.02 -2.83 -17.87
CA SER A 35 33.90 -3.58 -17.31
C SER A 35 34.08 -3.86 -15.81
N THR A 36 35.33 -4.00 -15.34
CA THR A 36 35.65 -4.20 -13.92
C THR A 36 35.26 -2.97 -13.09
N ALA A 37 35.52 -1.76 -13.59
CA ALA A 37 35.18 -0.52 -12.89
C ALA A 37 33.65 -0.36 -12.75
N TYR A 38 32.90 -0.67 -13.81
CA TYR A 38 31.43 -0.70 -13.77
C TYR A 38 30.91 -1.82 -12.84
N LEU A 39 31.54 -3.00 -12.84
CA LEU A 39 31.15 -4.13 -11.99
C LEU A 39 31.32 -3.79 -10.50
N GLN A 40 32.40 -3.08 -10.15
CA GLN A 40 32.69 -2.52 -8.83
C GLN A 40 31.83 -1.29 -8.48
N GLY A 41 31.02 -0.79 -9.41
CA GLY A 41 30.07 0.30 -9.16
C GLY A 41 30.67 1.71 -9.16
N THR A 42 31.91 1.88 -9.65
CA THR A 42 32.55 3.20 -9.77
C THR A 42 32.02 4.01 -10.95
N ALA A 43 31.32 3.36 -11.88
CA ALA A 43 30.60 3.99 -12.98
C ALA A 43 29.25 3.29 -13.22
N GLN A 44 28.26 4.03 -13.71
CA GLN A 44 26.91 3.54 -14.00
C GLN A 44 26.50 3.94 -15.42
N ALA A 45 25.78 3.05 -16.11
CA ALA A 45 25.18 3.27 -17.41
C ALA A 45 23.87 2.47 -17.51
N ASP A 46 23.14 2.65 -18.61
CA ASP A 46 21.88 1.95 -18.87
C ASP A 46 22.11 0.57 -19.51
N SER A 47 21.02 -0.21 -19.58
CA SER A 47 21.06 -1.54 -20.17
C SER A 47 21.47 -1.53 -21.64
N SER A 48 21.07 -0.52 -22.42
CA SER A 48 21.42 -0.40 -23.84
C SER A 48 22.93 -0.27 -24.06
N TYR A 49 23.59 0.57 -23.26
CA TYR A 49 25.03 0.74 -23.30
C TYR A 49 25.74 -0.58 -22.96
N TYR A 50 25.35 -1.25 -21.88
CA TYR A 50 25.96 -2.52 -21.48
C TYR A 50 25.76 -3.63 -22.51
N LEU A 51 24.58 -3.71 -23.12
CA LEU A 51 24.29 -4.67 -24.20
C LEU A 51 25.15 -4.40 -25.44
N GLN A 52 25.37 -3.13 -25.80
CA GLN A 52 26.25 -2.76 -26.91
C GLN A 52 27.70 -3.15 -26.63
N GLN A 53 28.21 -2.85 -25.43
CA GLN A 53 29.56 -3.22 -25.02
C GLN A 53 29.74 -4.75 -24.97
N MET A 54 28.72 -5.49 -24.54
CA MET A 54 28.71 -6.95 -24.54
C MET A 54 28.87 -7.53 -25.95
N GLN A 55 28.23 -6.96 -26.97
CA GLN A 55 28.34 -7.43 -28.36
C GLN A 55 29.73 -7.18 -28.97
N GLN A 56 30.42 -6.13 -28.52
CA GLN A 56 31.74 -5.74 -29.00
C GLN A 56 32.90 -6.40 -28.21
N SER A 57 32.58 -7.09 -27.10
CA SER A 57 33.54 -7.69 -26.19
C SER A 57 33.64 -9.21 -26.38
N THR A 58 34.74 -9.80 -25.90
CA THR A 58 34.96 -11.25 -25.91
C THR A 58 35.35 -11.76 -24.52
N ASN A 59 35.27 -13.07 -24.31
CA ASN A 59 35.73 -13.77 -23.10
C ASN A 59 35.18 -13.18 -21.78
N ASP A 60 36.04 -12.94 -20.80
CA ASP A 60 35.67 -12.48 -19.46
C ASP A 60 35.02 -11.09 -19.47
N SER A 61 35.51 -10.16 -20.30
CA SER A 61 34.93 -8.82 -20.43
C SER A 61 33.51 -8.89 -20.99
N LYS A 62 33.23 -9.81 -21.93
CA LYS A 62 31.86 -10.07 -22.40
C LYS A 62 30.95 -10.52 -21.26
N THR A 63 31.43 -11.43 -20.42
CA THR A 63 30.68 -11.92 -19.25
C THR A 63 30.40 -10.82 -18.24
N ASN A 64 31.38 -9.94 -17.97
CA ASN A 64 31.19 -8.79 -17.09
C ASN A 64 30.12 -7.82 -17.63
N TRP A 65 30.17 -7.49 -18.92
CA TRP A 65 29.13 -6.67 -19.55
C TRP A 65 27.76 -7.34 -19.56
N GLN A 66 27.70 -8.66 -19.71
CA GLN A 66 26.45 -9.42 -19.60
C GLN A 66 25.86 -9.32 -18.19
N LEU A 67 26.66 -9.49 -17.14
CA LEU A 67 26.22 -9.32 -15.74
C LEU A 67 25.72 -7.89 -15.47
N LEU A 68 26.43 -6.88 -15.97
CA LEU A 68 26.02 -5.47 -15.89
C LEU A 68 24.71 -5.18 -16.63
N ALA A 69 24.56 -5.74 -17.83
CA ALA A 69 23.34 -5.62 -18.62
C ALA A 69 22.14 -6.22 -17.87
N ILE A 70 22.28 -7.43 -17.30
CA ILE A 70 21.21 -8.06 -16.50
C ILE A 70 20.83 -7.16 -15.31
N ARG A 71 21.83 -6.66 -14.57
CA ARG A 71 21.62 -5.75 -13.44
C ARG A 71 20.82 -4.51 -13.84
N ALA A 72 21.18 -3.88 -14.96
CA ALA A 72 20.48 -2.70 -15.46
C ALA A 72 19.07 -3.02 -15.97
N LEU A 73 18.88 -4.14 -16.70
CA LEU A 73 17.58 -4.58 -17.18
C LEU A 73 16.59 -4.84 -16.03
N LEU A 74 17.06 -5.44 -14.93
CA LEU A 74 16.24 -5.65 -13.73
C LEU A 74 15.82 -4.32 -13.10
N LYS A 75 16.77 -3.37 -12.97
CA LYS A 75 16.50 -2.02 -12.43
C LYS A 75 15.53 -1.22 -13.31
N GLU A 76 15.59 -1.40 -14.62
CA GLU A 76 14.69 -0.77 -15.60
C GLU A 76 13.32 -1.47 -15.71
N GLY A 77 13.10 -2.59 -15.00
CA GLY A 77 11.85 -3.34 -15.05
C GLY A 77 11.67 -4.21 -16.30
N LYS A 78 12.70 -4.37 -17.14
CA LYS A 78 12.71 -5.24 -18.34
C LYS A 78 12.94 -6.70 -17.95
N LYS A 79 12.04 -7.24 -17.10
CA LYS A 79 12.18 -8.55 -16.45
C LYS A 79 12.40 -9.72 -17.43
N PRO A 80 11.62 -9.87 -18.53
CA PRO A 80 11.80 -11.02 -19.43
C PRO A 80 13.19 -11.04 -20.08
N GLN A 81 13.64 -9.89 -20.58
CA GLN A 81 14.97 -9.75 -21.20
C GLN A 81 16.10 -10.04 -20.21
N ALA A 82 15.96 -9.59 -18.95
CA ALA A 82 16.93 -9.88 -17.90
C ALA A 82 17.03 -11.38 -17.60
N ILE A 83 15.89 -12.07 -17.51
CA ILE A 83 15.82 -13.51 -17.23
C ILE A 83 16.45 -14.31 -18.39
N ASP A 84 16.11 -13.97 -19.63
CA ASP A 84 16.67 -14.64 -20.81
C ASP A 84 18.19 -14.47 -20.87
N LEU A 85 18.68 -13.25 -20.64
CA LEU A 85 20.11 -12.95 -20.65
C LEU A 85 20.85 -13.62 -19.48
N PHE A 86 20.20 -13.77 -18.33
CA PHE A 86 20.74 -14.49 -17.17
C PHE A 86 20.89 -15.99 -17.45
N ASN A 87 19.91 -16.61 -18.13
CA ASN A 87 19.97 -18.02 -18.51
C ASN A 87 21.06 -18.32 -19.55
N GLN A 88 21.53 -17.30 -20.27
CA GLN A 88 22.62 -17.40 -21.25
C GLN A 88 24.01 -17.18 -20.65
N LEU A 89 24.14 -17.04 -19.32
CA LEU A 89 25.44 -16.87 -18.69
C LEU A 89 26.31 -18.14 -18.83
N PRO A 90 27.61 -17.98 -19.13
CA PRO A 90 28.53 -19.11 -19.23
C PRO A 90 28.69 -19.83 -17.88
N SER A 91 28.98 -21.13 -17.92
CA SER A 91 29.16 -21.94 -16.71
C SER A 91 30.53 -21.77 -16.04
N ASN A 92 31.54 -21.33 -16.80
CA ASN A 92 32.89 -21.07 -16.31
C ASN A 92 33.03 -19.61 -15.85
N LEU A 93 32.65 -19.33 -14.60
CA LEU A 93 32.77 -17.99 -14.02
C LEU A 93 33.95 -17.92 -13.05
N ASN A 94 34.65 -16.79 -13.05
CA ASN A 94 35.63 -16.51 -12.00
C ASN A 94 34.95 -16.16 -10.66
N GLY A 95 35.72 -16.06 -9.58
CA GLY A 95 35.16 -15.84 -8.24
C GLY A 95 34.29 -14.58 -8.11
N ALA A 96 34.72 -13.46 -8.71
CA ALA A 96 33.96 -12.20 -8.67
C ALA A 96 32.67 -12.29 -9.48
N GLN A 97 32.74 -12.85 -10.69
CA GLN A 97 31.58 -13.10 -11.55
C GLN A 97 30.58 -14.06 -10.91
N SER A 98 31.05 -15.11 -10.22
CA SER A 98 30.19 -16.07 -9.52
C SER A 98 29.44 -15.43 -8.35
N ARG A 99 30.10 -14.53 -7.58
CA ARG A 99 29.43 -13.75 -6.53
C ARG A 99 28.35 -12.85 -7.11
N GLU A 100 28.68 -12.09 -8.16
CA GLU A 100 27.72 -11.22 -8.81
C GLU A 100 26.53 -12.00 -9.40
N ARG A 101 26.80 -13.13 -10.08
CA ARG A 101 25.75 -14.02 -10.58
C ARG A 101 24.84 -14.50 -9.45
N SER A 102 25.38 -14.85 -8.29
CA SER A 102 24.60 -15.38 -7.18
C SER A 102 23.63 -14.33 -6.61
N LEU A 103 24.07 -13.06 -6.54
CA LEU A 103 23.19 -11.94 -6.18
C LEU A 103 22.14 -11.67 -7.27
N LEU A 104 22.55 -11.66 -8.55
CA LEU A 104 21.60 -11.52 -9.67
C LEU A 104 20.57 -12.64 -9.72
N ALA A 105 20.94 -13.86 -9.32
CA ALA A 105 20.00 -14.99 -9.24
C ALA A 105 18.85 -14.69 -8.26
N VAL A 106 19.17 -14.08 -7.11
CA VAL A 106 18.15 -13.62 -6.15
C VAL A 106 17.26 -12.56 -6.78
N GLU A 107 17.84 -11.53 -7.40
CA GLU A 107 17.08 -10.44 -8.02
C GLU A 107 16.19 -10.94 -9.18
N VAL A 108 16.64 -11.94 -9.93
CA VAL A 108 15.85 -12.64 -10.95
C VAL A 108 14.66 -13.36 -10.32
N LYS A 109 14.86 -14.08 -9.21
CA LYS A 109 13.75 -14.72 -8.47
C LYS A 109 12.74 -13.69 -7.97
N LEU A 110 13.21 -12.57 -7.42
CA LEU A 110 12.34 -11.45 -7.04
C LEU A 110 11.57 -10.88 -8.22
N ALA A 111 12.22 -10.72 -9.38
CA ALA A 111 11.56 -10.26 -10.59
C ALA A 111 10.46 -11.22 -11.06
N GLN A 112 10.64 -12.52 -10.86
CA GLN A 112 9.67 -13.59 -11.12
C GLN A 112 8.55 -13.69 -10.05
N ASN A 113 8.59 -12.87 -9.00
CA ASN A 113 7.74 -12.96 -7.81
C ASN A 113 7.92 -14.29 -7.02
N ASP A 114 9.03 -14.99 -7.22
CA ASP A 114 9.40 -16.19 -6.47
C ASP A 114 10.17 -15.78 -5.20
N PHE A 115 9.44 -15.26 -4.21
CA PHE A 115 10.01 -14.73 -2.97
C PHE A 115 10.66 -15.83 -2.11
N GLN A 116 10.05 -17.02 -2.07
CA GLN A 116 10.59 -18.16 -1.31
C GLN A 116 11.89 -18.68 -1.93
N GLY A 117 11.95 -18.76 -3.27
CA GLY A 117 13.17 -19.07 -3.99
C GLY A 117 14.25 -18.02 -3.73
N ALA A 118 13.90 -16.74 -3.74
CA ALA A 118 14.82 -15.65 -3.40
C ALA A 118 15.38 -15.78 -1.97
N GLN A 119 14.54 -16.04 -0.96
CA GLN A 119 14.98 -16.26 0.43
C GLN A 119 15.92 -17.48 0.55
N THR A 120 15.61 -18.56 -0.16
CA THR A 120 16.45 -19.78 -0.17
C THR A 120 17.84 -19.49 -0.74
N LEU A 121 17.91 -18.70 -1.81
CA LEU A 121 19.19 -18.29 -2.40
C LEU A 121 19.95 -17.32 -1.48
N LEU A 122 19.26 -16.34 -0.88
CA LEU A 122 19.84 -15.40 0.08
C LEU A 122 20.46 -16.10 1.29
N SER A 123 19.82 -17.14 1.81
CA SER A 123 20.33 -17.89 2.98
C SER A 123 21.68 -18.57 2.75
N LYS A 124 22.09 -18.74 1.48
CA LYS A 124 23.37 -19.34 1.09
C LYS A 124 24.47 -18.31 0.85
N LEU A 125 24.11 -17.02 0.83
CA LEU A 125 25.07 -15.93 0.62
C LEU A 125 25.59 -15.44 1.97
N ASP A 126 26.91 -15.27 2.05
CA ASP A 126 27.55 -14.63 3.18
C ASP A 126 27.74 -13.13 2.87
N PRO A 127 27.06 -12.21 3.58
CA PRO A 127 27.22 -10.78 3.37
C PRO A 127 28.67 -10.31 3.60
N ALA A 128 29.46 -10.97 4.44
CA ALA A 128 30.85 -10.59 4.68
C ALA A 128 31.76 -10.83 3.45
N SER A 129 31.32 -11.67 2.51
CA SER A 129 32.03 -11.98 1.27
C SER A 129 31.71 -11.04 0.10
N LEU A 130 30.73 -10.15 0.28
CA LEU A 130 30.24 -9.25 -0.75
C LEU A 130 31.04 -7.94 -0.80
N GLU A 131 31.12 -7.36 -1.99
CA GLU A 131 31.78 -6.06 -2.19
C GLU A 131 30.89 -4.91 -1.69
N GLU A 132 31.48 -3.75 -1.40
CA GLU A 132 30.79 -2.59 -0.82
C GLU A 132 29.61 -2.11 -1.69
N ASN A 133 29.72 -2.25 -3.02
CA ASN A 133 28.65 -1.91 -3.96
C ASN A 133 27.55 -3.00 -4.07
N GLN A 134 27.82 -4.23 -3.64
CA GLN A 134 26.87 -5.34 -3.65
C GLN A 134 26.02 -5.38 -2.38
N LEU A 135 26.58 -4.95 -1.24
CA LEU A 135 25.89 -4.94 0.05
C LEU A 135 24.53 -4.21 0.03
N PRO A 136 24.39 -2.99 -0.51
CA PRO A 136 23.09 -2.31 -0.58
C PRO A 136 22.03 -3.13 -1.33
N ARG A 137 22.43 -3.80 -2.41
CA ARG A 137 21.54 -4.64 -3.24
C ARG A 137 21.15 -5.92 -2.51
N TYR A 138 22.09 -6.56 -1.83
CA TYR A 138 21.82 -7.73 -1.00
C TYR A 138 20.79 -7.43 0.09
N TRP A 139 20.98 -6.34 0.84
CA TRP A 139 20.02 -5.95 1.88
C TRP A 139 18.65 -5.57 1.30
N GLN A 140 18.63 -4.86 0.17
CA GLN A 140 17.37 -4.56 -0.53
C GLN A 140 16.66 -5.84 -0.97
N ALA A 141 17.37 -6.80 -1.54
CA ALA A 141 16.82 -8.09 -1.94
C ALA A 141 16.25 -8.87 -0.74
N GLN A 142 16.90 -8.80 0.43
CA GLN A 142 16.40 -9.43 1.65
C GLN A 142 15.14 -8.76 2.18
N ILE A 143 15.05 -7.43 2.08
CA ILE A 143 13.84 -6.66 2.41
C ILE A 143 12.70 -7.04 1.45
N ASP A 144 12.94 -7.04 0.15
CA ASP A 144 11.94 -7.35 -0.87
C ASP A 144 11.46 -8.81 -0.77
N ALA A 145 12.39 -9.74 -0.52
CA ALA A 145 12.07 -11.15 -0.31
C ALA A 145 11.22 -11.39 0.94
N SER A 146 11.29 -10.53 1.95
CA SER A 146 10.47 -10.67 3.17
C SER A 146 8.99 -10.39 2.95
N GLN A 147 8.62 -9.64 1.90
CA GLN A 147 7.25 -9.18 1.64
C GLN A 147 6.61 -8.46 2.86
N GLY A 148 7.41 -7.81 3.69
CA GLY A 148 6.95 -7.14 4.91
C GLY A 148 6.58 -8.09 6.05
N GLN A 149 6.80 -9.41 5.90
CA GLN A 149 6.62 -10.38 6.97
C GLN A 149 7.72 -10.18 8.02
N PRO A 150 7.35 -9.96 9.31
CA PRO A 150 8.33 -9.77 10.35
C PRO A 150 9.24 -10.99 10.52
N SER A 151 10.54 -10.78 10.43
CA SER A 151 11.54 -11.82 10.62
C SER A 151 12.85 -11.22 11.10
N LEU A 152 13.67 -12.02 11.77
CA LEU A 152 15.00 -11.61 12.20
C LEU A 152 15.87 -11.14 11.01
N ASN A 153 15.75 -11.84 9.88
CA ASN A 153 16.44 -11.51 8.65
C ASN A 153 16.02 -10.14 8.09
N LEU A 154 14.72 -9.82 8.14
CA LEU A 154 14.23 -8.50 7.73
C LEU A 154 14.77 -7.39 8.65
N LEU A 155 14.75 -7.60 9.97
CA LEU A 155 15.26 -6.62 10.93
C LEU A 155 16.75 -6.36 10.74
N ARG A 156 17.55 -7.42 10.58
CA ARG A 156 18.99 -7.31 10.28
C ARG A 156 19.24 -6.56 8.97
N ALA A 157 18.48 -6.87 7.92
CA ALA A 157 18.62 -6.21 6.64
C ALA A 157 18.29 -4.70 6.71
N LEU A 158 17.22 -4.31 7.41
CA LEU A 158 16.87 -2.91 7.60
C LEU A 158 17.93 -2.16 8.42
N ILE A 159 18.41 -2.75 9.53
CA ILE A 159 19.46 -2.17 10.37
C ILE A 159 20.77 -1.99 9.59
N ALA A 160 21.18 -3.00 8.80
CA ALA A 160 22.39 -2.92 7.99
C ALA A 160 22.26 -1.90 6.84
N GLN A 161 21.07 -1.78 6.24
CA GLN A 161 20.81 -0.78 5.22
C GLN A 161 20.88 0.64 5.78
N GLN A 162 20.51 0.86 7.04
CA GLN A 162 20.44 2.20 7.64
C GLN A 162 21.77 2.97 7.62
N SER A 163 22.92 2.29 7.80
CA SER A 163 24.24 2.94 7.71
C SER A 163 24.66 3.29 6.29
N LEU A 164 24.07 2.64 5.28
CA LEU A 164 24.37 2.85 3.86
C LEU A 164 23.56 4.01 3.26
N LEU A 165 22.46 4.41 3.91
CA LEU A 165 21.62 5.50 3.46
C LEU A 165 22.25 6.86 3.81
N SER A 166 22.22 7.81 2.87
CA SER A 166 22.73 9.17 3.07
C SER A 166 21.62 10.19 3.33
N LEU A 167 20.50 10.08 2.60
CA LEU A 167 19.40 11.04 2.67
C LEU A 167 18.54 10.88 3.93
N PRO A 168 18.25 11.96 4.68
CA PRO A 168 17.40 11.90 5.88
C PRO A 168 16.02 11.26 5.65
N ALA A 169 15.37 11.57 4.53
CA ALA A 169 14.06 11.00 4.18
C ALA A 169 14.13 9.47 3.98
N GLN A 170 15.20 8.96 3.37
CA GLN A 170 15.41 7.52 3.20
C GLN A 170 15.68 6.84 4.54
N LYS A 171 16.50 7.48 5.39
CA LYS A 171 16.75 7.02 6.76
C LYS A 171 15.46 6.93 7.57
N GLN A 172 14.56 7.92 7.46
CA GLN A 172 13.26 7.89 8.14
C GLN A 172 12.41 6.74 7.63
N LYS A 173 12.33 6.56 6.31
CA LYS A 173 11.58 5.45 5.72
C LYS A 173 12.07 4.08 6.19
N ASN A 174 13.39 3.88 6.28
CA ASN A 174 13.97 2.63 6.78
C ASN A 174 13.71 2.44 8.29
N ILE A 175 13.83 3.50 9.10
CA ILE A 175 13.46 3.49 10.53
C ILE A 175 11.98 3.13 10.71
N ASP A 176 11.08 3.75 9.94
CA ASP A 176 9.65 3.49 10.01
C ASP A 176 9.31 2.06 9.56
N ALA A 177 10.02 1.53 8.56
CA ALA A 177 9.90 0.14 8.14
C ALA A 177 10.40 -0.84 9.23
N THR A 178 11.51 -0.52 9.90
CA THR A 178 12.04 -1.30 11.03
C THR A 178 11.03 -1.35 12.17
N TRP A 179 10.47 -0.19 12.52
CA TRP A 179 9.45 -0.08 13.55
C TRP A 179 8.16 -0.82 13.19
N LYS A 180 7.72 -0.74 11.92
CA LYS A 180 6.56 -1.49 11.42
C LYS A 180 6.79 -3.00 11.53
N ALA A 181 7.97 -3.49 11.13
CA ALA A 181 8.30 -4.91 11.24
C ALA A 181 8.30 -5.38 12.70
N LEU A 182 8.87 -4.60 13.62
CA LEU A 182 8.86 -4.90 15.05
C LEU A 182 7.43 -4.92 15.63
N THR A 183 6.65 -3.87 15.41
CA THR A 183 5.31 -3.75 16.00
C THR A 183 4.30 -4.75 15.43
N ALA A 184 4.57 -5.34 14.27
CA ALA A 184 3.80 -6.44 13.72
C ALA A 184 4.12 -7.82 14.36
N MET A 185 5.25 -7.97 15.07
CA MET A 185 5.56 -9.20 15.81
C MET A 185 4.79 -9.25 17.13
N THR A 186 4.34 -10.44 17.52
CA THR A 186 3.83 -10.69 18.87
C THR A 186 4.94 -10.68 19.91
N LYS A 187 4.59 -10.53 21.19
CA LYS A 187 5.55 -10.62 22.31
C LYS A 187 6.32 -11.93 22.31
N ASP A 188 5.65 -13.04 22.05
CA ASP A 188 6.27 -14.38 22.02
C ASP A 188 7.23 -14.53 20.84
N GLN A 189 6.83 -14.06 19.65
CA GLN A 189 7.70 -14.06 18.47
C GLN A 189 8.96 -13.20 18.70
N ALA A 190 8.82 -12.03 19.33
CA ALA A 190 9.95 -11.15 19.62
C ALA A 190 10.90 -11.75 20.69
N ASN A 191 10.35 -12.41 21.71
CA ASN A 191 11.14 -13.05 22.76
C ASN A 191 11.83 -14.34 22.29
N ALA A 192 11.29 -15.03 21.29
CA ALA A 192 11.90 -16.20 20.67
C ALA A 192 13.10 -15.86 19.77
N LEU A 193 13.36 -14.58 19.48
CA LEU A 193 14.48 -14.17 18.65
C LEU A 193 15.81 -14.39 19.36
N VAL A 194 16.67 -15.20 18.74
CA VAL A 194 18.06 -15.38 19.16
C VAL A 194 18.93 -14.38 18.41
N ILE A 195 19.42 -13.38 19.13
CA ILE A 195 20.36 -12.38 18.60
C ILE A 195 21.78 -12.67 19.10
N ASN A 196 22.77 -12.22 18.34
CA ASN A 196 24.16 -12.31 18.74
C ASN A 196 24.50 -11.21 19.77
N ALA A 197 25.52 -11.45 20.60
CA ALA A 197 25.90 -10.53 21.68
C ALA A 197 26.39 -9.16 21.19
N ASP A 198 26.86 -9.08 19.94
CA ASP A 198 27.36 -7.86 19.29
C ASP A 198 26.25 -7.03 18.62
N GLU A 199 25.02 -7.55 18.52
CA GLU A 199 23.89 -6.88 17.85
C GLU A 199 23.21 -5.83 18.75
N ASN A 200 23.99 -4.90 19.31
CA ASN A 200 23.50 -3.91 20.28
C ASN A 200 22.41 -2.98 19.70
N ILE A 201 22.48 -2.66 18.39
CA ILE A 201 21.43 -1.86 17.73
C ILE A 201 20.11 -2.63 17.68
N LEU A 202 20.15 -3.93 17.36
CA LEU A 202 18.97 -4.79 17.31
C LEU A 202 18.39 -5.02 18.71
N GLN A 203 19.25 -5.28 19.70
CA GLN A 203 18.84 -5.36 21.11
C GLN A 203 18.09 -4.07 21.54
N GLY A 204 18.64 -2.91 21.19
CA GLY A 204 17.98 -1.63 21.45
C GLY A 204 16.59 -1.54 20.80
N TRP A 205 16.45 -1.98 19.55
CA TRP A 205 15.15 -2.02 18.88
C TRP A 205 14.12 -2.94 19.56
N LEU A 206 14.55 -4.12 20.00
CA LEU A 206 13.70 -5.07 20.74
C LEU A 206 13.28 -4.51 22.11
N ASP A 207 14.18 -3.80 22.80
CA ASP A 207 13.84 -3.15 24.07
C ASP A 207 12.85 -1.99 23.88
N LEU A 208 12.97 -1.22 22.78
CA LEU A 208 11.99 -0.20 22.43
C LEU A 208 10.61 -0.81 22.18
N GLN A 209 10.56 -1.92 21.45
CA GLN A 209 9.35 -2.66 21.15
C GLN A 209 8.67 -3.19 22.42
N ARG A 210 9.44 -3.81 23.34
CA ARG A 210 8.92 -4.27 24.64
C ARG A 210 8.33 -3.12 25.46
N MET A 211 9.10 -2.03 25.61
CA MET A 211 8.65 -0.83 26.31
C MET A 211 7.37 -0.28 25.69
N TRP A 212 7.27 -0.23 24.36
CA TRP A 212 6.06 0.21 23.67
C TRP A 212 4.88 -0.72 23.95
N PHE A 213 5.04 -2.04 23.86
CA PHE A 213 3.95 -2.98 24.13
C PHE A 213 3.38 -2.85 25.55
N ASP A 214 4.24 -2.53 26.52
CA ASP A 214 3.84 -2.41 27.92
C ASP A 214 3.23 -1.04 28.25
N ASN A 215 3.59 0.03 27.52
CA ASN A 215 3.20 1.41 27.85
C ASN A 215 2.32 2.10 26.80
N ARG A 216 1.98 1.46 25.67
CA ARG A 216 1.23 2.09 24.55
C ARG A 216 -0.16 2.64 24.93
N SER A 217 -0.74 2.20 26.04
CA SER A 217 -2.03 2.70 26.54
C SER A 217 -1.92 3.97 27.39
N ASP A 218 -0.72 4.32 27.88
CA ASP A 218 -0.48 5.51 28.69
C ASP A 218 0.53 6.44 27.99
N PRO A 219 0.08 7.56 27.40
CA PRO A 219 0.96 8.50 26.68
C PRO A 219 2.07 9.10 27.56
N THR A 220 1.82 9.28 28.86
CA THR A 220 2.79 9.87 29.79
C THR A 220 3.93 8.90 30.04
N MET A 221 3.57 7.64 30.35
CA MET A 221 4.54 6.56 30.54
C MET A 221 5.30 6.25 29.25
N LEU A 222 4.61 6.26 28.09
CA LEU A 222 5.25 6.06 26.80
C LEU A 222 6.29 7.15 26.50
N LYS A 223 5.97 8.42 26.76
CA LYS A 223 6.91 9.53 26.56
C LYS A 223 8.14 9.42 27.47
N ALA A 224 7.93 9.06 28.74
CA ALA A 224 9.03 8.83 29.68
C ALA A 224 9.88 7.62 29.26
N GLY A 225 9.25 6.52 28.88
CA GLY A 225 9.91 5.28 28.45
C GLY A 225 10.73 5.45 27.17
N VAL A 226 10.25 6.23 26.20
CA VAL A 226 11.04 6.55 25.00
C VAL A 226 12.27 7.40 25.36
N LYS A 227 12.14 8.40 26.24
CA LYS A 227 13.28 9.22 26.67
C LYS A 227 14.35 8.41 27.41
N ASP A 228 13.92 7.53 28.30
CA ASP A 228 14.79 6.58 29.01
C ASP A 228 15.50 5.64 28.02
N TRP A 229 14.76 5.08 27.06
CA TRP A 229 15.32 4.27 25.98
C TRP A 229 16.36 5.01 25.13
N GLN A 230 16.09 6.26 24.72
CA GLN A 230 17.05 7.09 23.96
C GLN A 230 18.35 7.30 24.73
N THR A 231 18.28 7.38 26.07
CA THR A 231 19.44 7.52 26.95
C THR A 231 20.23 6.22 27.06
N ARG A 232 19.57 5.06 27.10
CA ARG A 232 20.21 3.73 27.10
C ARG A 232 20.87 3.39 25.77
N TYR A 233 20.28 3.79 24.64
CA TYR A 233 20.71 3.41 23.30
C TYR A 233 21.04 4.62 22.40
N PRO A 234 21.99 5.50 22.79
CA PRO A 234 22.25 6.76 22.07
C PRO A 234 22.80 6.55 20.65
N GLN A 235 23.37 5.37 20.36
CA GLN A 235 23.87 5.03 19.02
C GLN A 235 22.81 4.42 18.10
N ASN A 236 21.65 4.02 18.64
CA ASN A 236 20.58 3.47 17.81
C ASN A 236 20.04 4.55 16.85
N PRO A 237 19.87 4.26 15.55
CA PRO A 237 19.30 5.21 14.59
C PRO A 237 17.94 5.77 15.02
N GLY A 238 17.10 4.94 15.63
CA GLY A 238 15.81 5.32 16.20
C GLY A 238 15.92 6.29 17.38
N ALA A 239 17.04 6.31 18.10
CA ALA A 239 17.24 7.25 19.19
C ALA A 239 17.55 8.66 18.69
N LYS A 240 18.29 8.76 17.58
CA LYS A 240 18.60 10.03 16.91
C LYS A 240 17.40 10.57 16.13
N MET A 241 16.62 9.67 15.52
CA MET A 241 15.44 10.00 14.73
C MET A 241 14.35 8.97 15.00
N LEU A 242 13.35 9.37 15.79
CA LEU A 242 12.31 8.45 16.24
C LEU A 242 11.42 7.98 15.06
N PRO A 243 10.88 6.74 15.13
CA PRO A 243 9.84 6.30 14.22
C PRO A 243 8.65 7.27 14.21
N THR A 244 8.16 7.59 13.01
CA THR A 244 7.05 8.54 12.81
C THR A 244 5.83 8.16 13.64
N GLN A 245 5.51 6.86 13.71
CA GLN A 245 4.39 6.35 14.50
C GLN A 245 4.54 6.66 16.00
N LEU A 246 5.76 6.57 16.54
CA LEU A 246 6.02 6.90 17.95
C LEU A 246 5.96 8.41 18.20
N VAL A 247 6.47 9.22 17.28
CA VAL A 247 6.36 10.69 17.36
C VAL A 247 4.89 11.11 17.38
N ASN A 248 4.08 10.53 16.49
CA ASN A 248 2.65 10.81 16.42
C ASN A 248 1.91 10.41 17.71
N MET A 249 2.29 9.27 18.32
CA MET A 249 1.73 8.84 19.60
C MET A 249 2.16 9.73 20.78
N GLN A 250 3.41 10.20 20.83
CA GLN A 250 3.87 11.11 21.89
C GLN A 250 3.20 12.48 21.83
N ASN A 251 2.88 12.92 20.62
CA ASN A 251 2.18 14.18 20.37
C ASN A 251 0.66 14.00 20.36
N TYR A 252 0.16 12.78 20.63
CA TYR A 252 -1.27 12.53 20.71
C TYR A 252 -1.86 13.28 21.90
N GLN A 253 -2.61 14.33 21.60
CA GLN A 253 -3.52 14.97 22.53
C GLN A 253 -4.92 14.57 22.09
N ALA A 254 -5.67 13.89 22.97
CA ALA A 254 -7.07 13.63 22.70
C ALA A 254 -7.76 14.97 22.44
N ALA A 255 -8.40 15.10 21.27
CA ALA A 255 -9.15 16.30 20.94
C ALA A 255 -10.22 16.50 22.01
N SER A 256 -10.27 17.68 22.62
CA SER A 256 -11.36 18.03 23.54
C SER A 256 -12.68 17.94 22.77
N THR A 257 -13.63 17.15 23.28
CA THR A 257 -15.01 17.11 22.76
C THR A 257 -15.96 17.95 23.61
N ASN A 258 -15.42 18.88 24.42
CA ASN A 258 -16.23 19.70 25.33
C ASN A 258 -17.02 20.81 24.62
N LYS A 259 -16.53 21.31 23.47
CA LYS A 259 -17.21 22.33 22.67
C LYS A 259 -17.22 21.92 21.20
N ILE A 260 -18.37 21.47 20.71
CA ILE A 260 -18.55 20.89 19.39
C ILE A 260 -19.33 21.88 18.52
N ALA A 261 -18.79 22.21 17.35
CA ALA A 261 -19.51 22.92 16.30
C ALA A 261 -20.04 21.93 15.27
N LEU A 262 -21.36 21.84 15.11
CA LEU A 262 -22.01 20.95 14.17
C LEU A 262 -22.49 21.74 12.94
N LEU A 263 -21.84 21.50 11.80
CA LEU A 263 -22.10 22.20 10.54
C LEU A 263 -22.96 21.31 9.66
N LEU A 264 -24.23 21.68 9.49
CA LEU A 264 -25.20 20.91 8.72
C LEU A 264 -26.05 21.84 7.84
N PRO A 265 -26.52 21.36 6.67
CA PRO A 265 -27.49 22.11 5.90
C PRO A 265 -28.85 22.02 6.61
N LEU A 266 -29.38 23.14 7.09
CA LEU A 266 -30.66 23.17 7.81
C LEU A 266 -31.82 23.74 7.00
N ASN A 267 -31.51 24.28 5.81
CA ASN A 267 -32.47 24.78 4.83
C ASN A 267 -32.24 24.14 3.44
N GLY A 268 -33.19 24.37 2.52
CA GLY A 268 -33.16 23.81 1.18
C GLY A 268 -33.47 22.29 1.14
N GLN A 269 -33.17 21.66 0.02
CA GLN A 269 -33.49 20.23 -0.21
C GLN A 269 -32.70 19.29 0.71
N ALA A 270 -31.50 19.69 1.13
CA ALA A 270 -30.64 18.89 2.01
C ALA A 270 -31.02 18.97 3.50
N ALA A 271 -31.97 19.83 3.88
CA ALA A 271 -32.35 20.07 5.27
C ALA A 271 -32.79 18.81 6.03
N ILE A 272 -33.45 17.88 5.32
CA ILE A 272 -33.92 16.62 5.92
C ILE A 272 -32.75 15.75 6.40
N PHE A 273 -31.68 15.68 5.61
CA PHE A 273 -30.47 14.94 5.97
C PHE A 273 -29.75 15.60 7.14
N GLY A 274 -29.60 16.93 7.11
CA GLY A 274 -29.03 17.70 8.21
C GLY A 274 -29.77 17.48 9.52
N ARG A 275 -31.10 17.63 9.54
CA ARG A 275 -31.91 17.42 10.75
C ARG A 275 -31.83 15.99 11.27
N THR A 276 -31.80 14.99 10.39
CA THR A 276 -31.69 13.57 10.80
C THR A 276 -30.35 13.28 11.46
N ILE A 277 -29.25 13.77 10.87
CA ILE A 277 -27.91 13.64 11.44
C ILE A 277 -27.81 14.36 12.78
N GLN A 278 -28.38 15.58 12.88
CA GLN A 278 -28.43 16.34 14.12
C GLN A 278 -29.11 15.53 15.24
N GLN A 279 -30.27 14.94 14.96
CA GLN A 279 -31.00 14.12 15.94
C GLN A 279 -30.20 12.90 16.40
N GLY A 280 -29.57 12.18 15.47
CA GLY A 280 -28.71 11.04 15.80
C GLY A 280 -27.50 11.44 16.65
N PHE A 281 -26.87 12.57 16.31
CA PHE A 281 -25.75 13.12 17.06
C PHE A 281 -26.14 13.53 18.49
N GLU A 282 -27.25 14.26 18.65
CA GLU A 282 -27.77 14.66 19.95
C GLU A 282 -28.18 13.46 20.81
N ALA A 283 -28.82 12.45 20.21
CA ALA A 283 -29.19 11.21 20.89
C ALA A 283 -27.94 10.49 21.42
N ALA A 284 -26.91 10.31 20.58
CA ALA A 284 -25.65 9.69 20.99
C ALA A 284 -24.92 10.50 22.07
N LYS A 285 -24.88 11.84 21.93
CA LYS A 285 -24.29 12.75 22.93
C LYS A 285 -24.93 12.59 24.31
N ASN A 286 -26.24 12.34 24.34
CA ASN A 286 -27.04 12.18 25.54
C ASN A 286 -27.12 10.73 26.06
N GLY A 287 -26.40 9.79 25.43
CA GLY A 287 -26.32 8.40 25.88
C GLY A 287 -27.50 7.54 25.46
N ALA A 288 -28.20 7.89 24.38
CA ALA A 288 -29.12 6.96 23.73
C ALA A 288 -28.36 5.66 23.38
N PRO A 289 -28.96 4.49 23.62
CA PRO A 289 -28.33 3.22 23.28
C PRO A 289 -28.00 3.20 21.79
N ALA A 290 -26.81 2.70 21.44
CA ALA A 290 -26.47 2.46 20.05
C ALA A 290 -27.57 1.60 19.41
N VAL A 291 -27.98 1.95 18.19
CA VAL A 291 -28.97 1.16 17.44
C VAL A 291 -28.35 -0.22 17.21
N ALA A 292 -28.79 -1.20 17.99
CA ALA A 292 -28.33 -2.58 17.87
C ALA A 292 -29.19 -3.31 16.84
N GLY A 293 -28.60 -3.59 15.68
CA GLY A 293 -29.20 -4.36 14.60
C GLY A 293 -28.32 -4.35 13.36
N SER A 294 -28.29 -5.45 12.60
CA SER A 294 -27.65 -5.45 11.28
C SER A 294 -28.35 -4.42 10.39
N ALA A 295 -27.59 -3.52 9.76
CA ALA A 295 -28.09 -2.58 8.74
C ALA A 295 -28.48 -3.29 7.43
N VAL A 296 -28.82 -4.57 7.49
CA VAL A 296 -29.26 -5.38 6.35
C VAL A 296 -30.79 -5.35 6.37
N PRO A 297 -31.46 -4.73 5.38
CA PRO A 297 -32.89 -4.88 5.21
C PRO A 297 -33.23 -6.36 5.12
N ALA A 298 -34.18 -6.84 5.93
CA ALA A 298 -34.63 -8.24 5.96
C ALA A 298 -35.33 -8.71 4.66
N GLN A 299 -35.22 -7.98 3.55
CA GLN A 299 -35.93 -8.23 2.29
C GLN A 299 -35.06 -8.75 1.12
N VAL A 300 -33.79 -9.09 1.31
CA VAL A 300 -32.97 -9.62 0.20
C VAL A 300 -33.16 -11.13 -0.08
N ALA A 301 -33.97 -11.86 0.69
CA ALA A 301 -34.20 -13.28 0.47
C ALA A 301 -35.39 -13.62 -0.46
N GLN A 302 -36.22 -12.66 -0.88
CA GLN A 302 -37.39 -12.93 -1.74
C GLN A 302 -37.22 -12.52 -3.21
N ALA A 303 -36.09 -11.96 -3.64
CA ALA A 303 -35.90 -11.52 -5.02
C ALA A 303 -35.68 -12.66 -6.04
N ALA A 304 -35.62 -13.92 -5.60
CA ALA A 304 -35.42 -15.06 -6.49
C ALA A 304 -36.69 -15.51 -7.25
N ASN A 305 -37.89 -15.02 -6.90
CA ASN A 305 -39.17 -15.54 -7.44
C ASN A 305 -40.20 -14.47 -7.85
N VAL A 306 -39.79 -13.33 -8.42
CA VAL A 306 -40.76 -12.38 -9.00
C VAL A 306 -40.32 -11.96 -10.40
N ALA A 307 -41.11 -12.34 -11.40
CA ALA A 307 -41.05 -11.77 -12.74
C ALA A 307 -41.63 -10.34 -12.71
N GLU A 308 -41.01 -9.45 -13.49
CA GLU A 308 -41.34 -8.03 -13.70
C GLU A 308 -40.82 -7.00 -12.67
N SER A 309 -39.77 -6.30 -13.12
CA SER A 309 -39.59 -4.84 -13.08
C SER A 309 -39.97 -4.08 -11.80
N ALA A 310 -39.31 -4.35 -10.67
CA ALA A 310 -39.10 -3.36 -9.61
C ALA A 310 -38.04 -3.83 -8.60
N VAL A 311 -36.76 -3.75 -8.96
CA VAL A 311 -35.66 -3.80 -7.98
C VAL A 311 -35.24 -2.35 -7.73
N VAL A 312 -35.79 -1.73 -6.69
CA VAL A 312 -35.37 -0.40 -6.26
C VAL A 312 -34.16 -0.56 -5.34
N SER A 313 -32.99 -0.19 -5.84
CA SER A 313 -31.76 -0.11 -5.05
C SER A 313 -31.79 1.16 -4.19
N PRO A 314 -31.45 1.13 -2.88
CA PRO A 314 -31.42 2.32 -2.01
C PRO A 314 -30.38 3.39 -2.42
N SER A 315 -29.56 3.11 -3.44
CA SER A 315 -28.44 3.94 -3.89
C SER A 315 -28.81 5.05 -4.89
N GLN A 316 -30.09 5.40 -5.05
CA GLN A 316 -30.51 6.44 -6.01
C GLN A 316 -30.46 7.88 -5.47
N ALA A 317 -30.07 8.11 -4.22
CA ALA A 317 -29.86 9.46 -3.71
C ALA A 317 -28.37 9.79 -3.68
N GLU A 318 -27.84 10.31 -4.78
CA GLU A 318 -26.60 11.07 -4.71
C GLU A 318 -26.87 12.38 -3.97
N VAL A 319 -26.25 12.58 -2.79
CA VAL A 319 -26.31 13.86 -2.06
C VAL A 319 -25.66 15.00 -2.86
N THR A 320 -24.93 14.68 -3.93
CA THR A 320 -24.31 15.63 -4.86
C THR A 320 -25.28 16.27 -5.88
N ASP A 321 -26.51 15.75 -6.04
CA ASP A 321 -27.40 16.16 -7.15
C ASP A 321 -28.56 17.09 -6.73
N LEU A 322 -28.42 17.77 -5.59
CA LEU A 322 -29.42 18.72 -5.07
C LEU A 322 -29.27 20.16 -5.64
N THR A 323 -28.39 20.35 -6.63
CA THR A 323 -28.12 21.67 -7.26
C THR A 323 -28.59 21.75 -8.73
N THR A 324 -29.07 20.66 -9.33
CA THR A 324 -29.56 20.65 -10.71
C THR A 324 -31.08 20.92 -10.76
N THR A 325 -31.47 22.10 -11.21
CA THR A 325 -32.87 22.41 -11.54
C THR A 325 -33.27 21.67 -12.81
N ASN A 326 -33.92 20.49 -12.70
CA ASN A 326 -34.77 19.99 -13.78
C ASN A 326 -35.84 18.98 -13.32
N ASN A 327 -37.09 19.40 -13.54
CA ASN A 327 -38.36 18.69 -13.71
C ASN A 327 -38.95 17.79 -12.61
N ALA A 328 -40.10 18.28 -12.14
CA ALA A 328 -41.20 17.62 -11.44
C ALA A 328 -41.29 16.08 -11.55
N GLN A 329 -41.23 15.43 -10.39
CA GLN A 329 -41.96 14.19 -10.15
C GLN A 329 -42.88 14.38 -8.94
N THR A 330 -44.15 14.06 -9.17
CA THR A 330 -45.27 14.14 -8.23
C THR A 330 -45.01 13.31 -6.96
N PRO A 331 -45.45 13.76 -5.77
CA PRO A 331 -45.30 13.01 -4.53
C PRO A 331 -46.05 11.67 -4.64
N VAL A 332 -45.38 10.57 -4.32
CA VAL A 332 -46.05 9.28 -4.13
C VAL A 332 -46.90 9.37 -2.86
N GLN A 333 -48.20 9.25 -3.06
CA GLN A 333 -49.22 9.22 -2.01
C GLN A 333 -49.04 7.98 -1.14
N ALA A 334 -49.01 8.16 0.19
CA ALA A 334 -49.06 7.05 1.14
C ALA A 334 -50.39 6.28 0.99
N PRO A 335 -50.41 4.94 0.90
CA PRO A 335 -51.65 4.20 1.01
C PRO A 335 -52.21 4.38 2.42
N ALA A 336 -53.50 4.72 2.47
CA ALA A 336 -54.27 4.87 3.69
C ALA A 336 -54.24 3.57 4.52
N ALA A 337 -54.18 3.74 5.83
CA ALA A 337 -54.39 2.68 6.80
C ALA A 337 -55.80 2.11 6.63
N ASP A 338 -55.89 0.87 6.16
CA ASP A 338 -57.12 0.09 6.23
C ASP A 338 -57.05 -0.96 7.33
N GLN A 339 -58.23 -1.23 7.85
CA GLN A 339 -58.52 -1.63 9.22
C GLN A 339 -57.98 -3.01 9.63
N ALA A 340 -57.68 -3.10 10.93
CA ALA A 340 -57.46 -4.34 11.64
C ALA A 340 -58.62 -5.33 11.45
N GLN A 341 -58.30 -6.57 11.07
CA GLN A 341 -59.15 -7.73 11.35
C GLN A 341 -58.31 -8.85 11.98
N THR A 342 -58.78 -9.24 13.15
CA THR A 342 -58.34 -10.35 14.00
C THR A 342 -58.54 -11.71 13.32
N ALA A 343 -57.51 -12.56 13.35
CA ALA A 343 -57.66 -14.01 13.23
C ALA A 343 -56.70 -14.74 14.19
N ALA A 344 -57.26 -15.73 14.89
CA ALA A 344 -56.74 -16.45 16.05
C ALA A 344 -55.66 -17.52 15.68
N PRO A 345 -55.02 -18.18 16.67
CA PRO A 345 -53.73 -18.84 16.51
C PRO A 345 -53.85 -20.26 15.93
N VAL A 346 -52.89 -20.65 15.09
CA VAL A 346 -52.73 -22.05 14.66
C VAL A 346 -51.33 -22.55 14.99
N THR A 347 -51.28 -23.23 16.13
CA THR A 347 -50.51 -24.44 16.48
C THR A 347 -49.35 -24.86 15.56
N ALA A 348 -48.15 -24.88 16.15
CA ALA A 348 -47.01 -25.66 15.70
C ALA A 348 -47.28 -27.18 15.76
N PRO A 349 -46.66 -27.97 14.88
CA PRO A 349 -46.24 -29.32 15.24
C PRO A 349 -44.72 -29.48 15.23
N ALA A 350 -44.23 -29.88 16.40
CA ALA A 350 -43.25 -30.92 16.69
C ALA A 350 -42.08 -31.19 15.74
N ALA A 351 -40.90 -31.14 16.37
CA ALA A 351 -39.60 -31.60 15.92
C ALA A 351 -39.58 -33.08 15.48
N VAL A 352 -38.71 -33.37 14.52
CA VAL A 352 -38.08 -34.69 14.36
C VAL A 352 -36.56 -34.47 14.33
N GLN A 353 -35.89 -35.02 15.34
CA GLN A 353 -34.43 -35.13 15.45
C GLN A 353 -33.94 -36.40 14.76
N ALA A 354 -32.81 -36.32 14.05
CA ALA A 354 -31.63 -37.22 14.09
C ALA A 354 -30.87 -37.19 12.74
N PRO A 355 -29.57 -37.57 12.69
CA PRO A 355 -28.50 -37.41 13.67
C PRO A 355 -27.25 -36.69 13.10
N THR A 356 -26.42 -36.21 14.02
CA THR A 356 -25.06 -35.68 13.82
C THR A 356 -24.11 -36.72 13.22
N PRO A 357 -23.16 -36.28 12.38
CA PRO A 357 -21.80 -36.80 12.46
C PRO A 357 -20.87 -35.72 13.03
N GLU A 358 -20.18 -36.06 14.12
CA GLU A 358 -19.01 -35.35 14.59
C GLU A 358 -17.93 -35.34 13.50
N ALA A 359 -17.53 -34.16 13.07
CA ALA A 359 -16.22 -33.91 12.51
C ALA A 359 -15.71 -32.60 13.09
N THR A 360 -14.71 -32.73 13.95
CA THR A 360 -13.90 -31.67 14.53
C THR A 360 -13.35 -30.73 13.47
N SER A 361 -13.87 -29.51 13.42
CA SER A 361 -13.15 -28.34 12.94
C SER A 361 -13.62 -27.12 13.74
N GLN A 362 -12.73 -26.62 14.60
CA GLN A 362 -12.89 -25.31 15.23
C GLN A 362 -13.06 -24.27 14.10
N PRO A 363 -14.08 -23.39 14.15
CA PRO A 363 -14.11 -22.23 13.28
C PRO A 363 -12.90 -21.35 13.64
N ALA A 364 -12.04 -21.11 12.66
CA ALA A 364 -11.02 -20.08 12.75
C ALA A 364 -11.71 -18.75 13.09
N GLU A 365 -11.24 -18.10 14.16
CA GLU A 365 -11.67 -16.77 14.54
C GLU A 365 -11.46 -15.83 13.34
N THR A 366 -12.56 -15.30 12.81
CA THR A 366 -12.54 -14.14 11.93
C THR A 366 -11.78 -13.01 12.62
N PRO A 367 -11.01 -12.18 11.89
CA PRO A 367 -10.43 -10.97 12.47
C PRO A 367 -11.57 -10.11 13.04
N GLN A 368 -11.74 -10.13 14.36
CA GLN A 368 -12.69 -9.25 15.01
C GLN A 368 -12.26 -7.82 14.68
N ALA A 369 -13.13 -7.10 13.99
CA ALA A 369 -13.07 -5.65 13.94
C ALA A 369 -12.86 -5.18 15.38
N GLN A 370 -11.70 -4.56 15.65
CA GLN A 370 -11.37 -4.10 16.99
C GLN A 370 -12.52 -3.23 17.46
N ALA A 371 -13.20 -3.66 18.54
CA ALA A 371 -14.20 -2.85 19.19
C ALA A 371 -13.49 -1.56 19.62
N VAL A 372 -13.78 -0.45 18.94
CA VAL A 372 -13.47 0.88 19.45
C VAL A 372 -14.10 0.94 20.83
N ALA A 373 -13.27 1.05 21.87
CA ALA A 373 -13.74 1.20 23.23
C ALA A 373 -14.79 2.31 23.24
N ALA A 374 -16.03 1.98 23.61
CA ALA A 374 -17.12 2.93 23.59
C ALA A 374 -16.82 4.03 24.61
N THR A 375 -16.34 5.18 24.13
CA THR A 375 -16.22 6.37 24.97
C THR A 375 -17.60 6.68 25.53
N PRO A 376 -17.75 6.87 26.85
CA PRO A 376 -19.03 7.20 27.45
C PRO A 376 -19.62 8.45 26.80
N ALA A 377 -20.95 8.50 26.68
CA ALA A 377 -21.65 9.70 26.27
C ALA A 377 -21.24 10.90 27.15
N ASN A 378 -21.17 12.09 26.55
CA ASN A 378 -20.85 13.33 27.25
C ASN A 378 -22.02 14.33 27.17
N PRO A 379 -23.05 14.18 28.02
CA PRO A 379 -24.17 15.12 28.09
C PRO A 379 -23.72 16.55 28.40
N SER A 380 -22.56 16.74 29.05
CA SER A 380 -22.01 18.04 29.42
C SER A 380 -21.28 18.77 28.28
N ALA A 381 -21.05 18.12 27.13
CA ALA A 381 -20.47 18.78 25.96
C ALA A 381 -21.41 19.89 25.43
N GLU A 382 -20.86 21.09 25.22
CA GLU A 382 -21.56 22.20 24.57
C GLU A 382 -21.63 21.91 23.07
N LEU A 383 -22.85 21.83 22.52
CA LEU A 383 -23.10 21.63 21.10
C LEU A 383 -23.68 22.92 20.52
N LYS A 384 -22.96 23.55 19.60
CA LYS A 384 -23.44 24.68 18.81
C LYS A 384 -23.68 24.25 17.37
N ILE A 385 -24.84 24.59 16.83
CA ILE A 385 -25.24 24.19 15.48
C ILE A 385 -25.09 25.39 14.55
N TYR A 386 -24.47 25.16 13.39
CA TYR A 386 -24.25 26.15 12.35
C TYR A 386 -24.88 25.67 11.06
N ASP A 387 -25.74 26.51 10.48
CA ASP A 387 -26.37 26.23 9.20
C ASP A 387 -25.42 26.56 8.05
N THR A 388 -24.98 25.54 7.32
CA THR A 388 -24.07 25.70 6.18
C THR A 388 -24.70 26.37 4.97
N THR A 389 -26.02 26.60 4.99
CA THR A 389 -26.74 27.30 3.92
C THR A 389 -26.96 28.78 4.22
N ALA A 390 -26.69 29.22 5.44
CA ALA A 390 -26.97 30.59 5.87
C ALA A 390 -25.87 31.59 5.47
N GLN A 391 -24.60 31.15 5.44
CA GLN A 391 -23.43 32.02 5.23
C GLN A 391 -22.31 31.24 4.51
N PRO A 392 -21.38 31.93 3.83
CA PRO A 392 -20.21 31.29 3.23
C PRO A 392 -19.35 30.54 4.25
N MET A 393 -18.78 29.40 3.84
CA MET A 393 -18.04 28.50 4.74
C MET A 393 -16.89 29.19 5.48
N SER A 394 -16.16 30.10 4.83
CA SER A 394 -15.06 30.85 5.46
C SER A 394 -15.53 31.71 6.64
N GLN A 395 -16.72 32.31 6.55
CA GLN A 395 -17.30 33.11 7.63
C GLN A 395 -17.79 32.21 8.77
N LEU A 396 -18.42 31.08 8.44
CA LEU A 396 -18.83 30.09 9.44
C LEU A 396 -17.63 29.56 10.22
N LEU A 397 -16.55 29.18 9.55
CA LEU A 397 -15.34 28.70 10.23
C LEU A 397 -14.70 29.77 11.12
N ALA A 398 -14.67 31.04 10.68
CA ALA A 398 -14.20 32.14 11.50
C ALA A 398 -15.07 32.34 12.75
N GLN A 399 -16.40 32.26 12.60
CA GLN A 399 -17.33 32.33 13.72
C GLN A 399 -17.15 31.17 14.69
N VAL A 400 -17.05 29.94 14.18
CA VAL A 400 -16.79 28.72 14.98
C VAL A 400 -15.50 28.85 15.78
N GLN A 401 -14.46 29.42 15.19
CA GLN A 401 -13.19 29.68 15.87
C GLN A 401 -13.32 30.74 16.97
N GLN A 402 -14.07 31.82 16.72
CA GLN A 402 -14.38 32.84 17.74
C GLN A 402 -15.21 32.28 18.89
N ASP A 403 -16.13 31.38 18.60
CA ASP A 403 -16.96 30.68 19.58
C ASP A 403 -16.18 29.68 20.45
N GLY A 404 -14.91 29.41 20.10
CA GLY A 404 -14.00 28.56 20.85
C GLY A 404 -14.31 27.07 20.73
N ALA A 405 -14.90 26.63 19.62
CA ALA A 405 -15.13 25.21 19.37
C ALA A 405 -13.78 24.46 19.29
N THR A 406 -13.69 23.32 19.97
CA THR A 406 -12.48 22.49 19.99
C THR A 406 -12.46 21.44 18.89
N ILE A 407 -13.63 21.16 18.31
CA ILE A 407 -13.81 20.28 17.15
C ILE A 407 -15.01 20.73 16.32
N VAL A 408 -14.88 20.58 15.00
CA VAL A 408 -15.94 20.80 14.02
C VAL A 408 -16.39 19.44 13.49
N VAL A 409 -17.70 19.20 13.49
CA VAL A 409 -18.30 18.02 12.87
C VAL A 409 -19.16 18.48 11.70
N GLY A 410 -18.93 17.94 10.52
CA GLY A 410 -19.41 18.48 9.25
C GLY A 410 -18.33 19.29 8.52
N PRO A 411 -18.65 19.85 7.34
CA PRO A 411 -19.97 19.88 6.71
C PRO A 411 -20.35 18.56 6.02
N LEU A 412 -21.60 18.48 5.55
CA LEU A 412 -22.17 17.31 4.87
C LEU A 412 -22.08 17.36 3.35
N LEU A 413 -22.28 18.53 2.73
CA LEU A 413 -22.27 18.66 1.27
C LEU A 413 -20.84 18.68 0.74
N LYS A 414 -20.56 18.00 -0.37
CA LYS A 414 -19.20 17.87 -0.93
C LYS A 414 -18.57 19.24 -1.21
N ASP A 415 -19.31 20.16 -1.83
CA ASP A 415 -18.83 21.52 -2.12
C ASP A 415 -18.38 22.25 -0.84
N ASN A 416 -19.14 22.11 0.25
CA ASN A 416 -18.80 22.68 1.54
C ASN A 416 -17.55 22.01 2.15
N VAL A 417 -17.36 20.70 1.95
CA VAL A 417 -16.14 19.99 2.38
C VAL A 417 -14.93 20.50 1.61
N GLU A 418 -15.06 20.72 0.30
CA GLU A 418 -14.00 21.34 -0.49
C GLU A 418 -13.67 22.76 -0.04
N ASP A 419 -14.67 23.56 0.32
CA ASP A 419 -14.46 24.91 0.83
C ASP A 419 -13.72 24.92 2.17
N VAL A 420 -13.99 23.95 3.06
CA VAL A 420 -13.19 23.75 4.28
C VAL A 420 -11.74 23.45 3.93
N ILE A 421 -11.49 22.56 2.97
CA ILE A 421 -10.14 22.22 2.50
C ILE A 421 -9.44 23.47 1.92
N LYS A 422 -10.14 24.25 1.08
CA LYS A 422 -9.61 25.49 0.48
C LYS A 422 -9.31 26.58 1.52
N SER A 423 -10.04 26.61 2.64
CA SER A 423 -9.89 27.62 3.69
C SER A 423 -8.58 27.52 4.50
N ASN A 424 -7.89 26.37 4.47
CA ASN A 424 -6.73 26.07 5.32
C ASN A 424 -6.97 26.35 6.81
N THR A 425 -8.17 26.01 7.30
CA THR A 425 -8.52 26.15 8.71
C THR A 425 -7.55 25.42 9.63
N SER A 426 -7.31 26.00 10.81
CA SER A 426 -6.54 25.37 11.90
C SER A 426 -7.42 24.55 12.85
N LEU A 427 -8.74 24.60 12.67
CA LEU A 427 -9.69 23.81 13.45
C LEU A 427 -9.55 22.33 13.12
N ASN A 428 -9.79 21.46 14.11
CA ASN A 428 -9.93 20.04 13.88
C ASN A 428 -11.32 19.75 13.30
N VAL A 429 -11.38 19.14 12.12
CA VAL A 429 -12.62 18.89 11.38
C VAL A 429 -12.84 17.40 11.16
N LEU A 430 -14.01 16.90 11.53
CA LEU A 430 -14.56 15.62 11.10
C LEU A 430 -15.63 15.90 10.05
N ALA A 431 -15.24 15.95 8.78
CA ALA A 431 -16.16 16.15 7.67
C ALA A 431 -17.09 14.94 7.51
N LEU A 432 -18.37 15.16 7.26
CA LEU A 432 -19.38 14.09 7.14
C LEU A 432 -19.55 13.59 5.70
N ASN A 433 -18.55 13.89 4.86
CA ASN A 433 -18.46 13.49 3.47
C ASN A 433 -16.99 13.61 3.03
N GLN A 434 -16.69 13.15 1.82
CA GLN A 434 -15.35 13.25 1.25
C GLN A 434 -15.40 13.98 -0.11
N PRO A 435 -14.37 14.77 -0.44
CA PRO A 435 -14.23 15.35 -1.78
C PRO A 435 -13.97 14.23 -2.81
N GLU A 436 -14.13 14.54 -4.10
CA GLU A 436 -13.78 13.58 -5.16
C GLU A 436 -12.30 13.17 -5.12
N LYS A 437 -11.44 14.09 -4.68
CA LYS A 437 -10.01 13.86 -4.47
C LYS A 437 -9.69 14.07 -2.99
N VAL A 438 -9.57 12.96 -2.28
CA VAL A 438 -9.23 12.97 -0.85
C VAL A 438 -7.80 13.47 -0.67
N GLU A 439 -7.64 14.55 0.10
CA GLU A 439 -6.34 15.09 0.51
C GLU A 439 -6.07 14.72 1.96
N SER A 440 -4.90 14.11 2.25
CA SER A 440 -4.51 13.82 3.62
C SER A 440 -4.07 15.10 4.34
N ARG A 441 -4.82 15.52 5.36
CA ARG A 441 -4.50 16.69 6.21
C ARG A 441 -4.52 16.31 7.69
N ALA A 442 -3.59 16.85 8.46
CA ALA A 442 -3.41 16.46 9.86
C ALA A 442 -4.61 16.80 10.75
N ASN A 443 -5.35 17.86 10.42
CA ASN A 443 -6.49 18.37 11.20
C ASN A 443 -7.85 18.08 10.54
N ILE A 444 -7.92 17.28 9.48
CA ILE A 444 -9.18 16.96 8.79
C ILE A 444 -9.30 15.45 8.60
N CYS A 445 -10.37 14.89 9.15
CA CYS A 445 -10.81 13.52 8.92
C CYS A 445 -12.09 13.53 8.09
N TYR A 446 -12.24 12.53 7.22
CA TYR A 446 -13.45 12.33 6.42
C TYR A 446 -14.19 11.11 6.95
N PHE A 447 -15.47 11.30 7.29
CA PHE A 447 -16.40 10.26 7.69
C PHE A 447 -17.56 10.27 6.70
N ALA A 448 -17.40 9.53 5.61
CA ALA A 448 -18.40 9.43 4.55
C ALA A 448 -19.01 8.04 4.56
N LEU A 449 -20.31 7.96 4.29
CA LEU A 449 -20.97 6.71 3.91
C LEU A 449 -20.77 6.53 2.40
N SER A 450 -19.52 6.27 2.00
CA SER A 450 -19.14 6.23 0.58
C SER A 450 -19.43 4.85 -0.02
N PRO A 451 -20.09 4.77 -1.19
CA PRO A 451 -20.33 3.50 -1.87
C PRO A 451 -19.03 2.86 -2.33
N GLU A 452 -17.95 3.63 -2.48
CA GLU A 452 -16.60 3.11 -2.73
C GLU A 452 -16.05 2.30 -1.56
N ASP A 453 -16.29 2.73 -0.31
CA ASP A 453 -15.86 1.98 0.87
C ASP A 453 -16.72 0.71 1.06
N GLU A 454 -18.03 0.79 0.83
CA GLU A 454 -18.90 -0.39 0.79
C GLU A 454 -18.44 -1.42 -0.26
N ALA A 455 -17.95 -0.94 -1.42
CA ALA A 455 -17.42 -1.80 -2.47
C ALA A 455 -16.11 -2.50 -2.05
N ARG A 456 -15.24 -1.84 -1.28
CA ARG A 456 -14.04 -2.46 -0.69
C ARG A 456 -14.42 -3.52 0.33
N ASP A 457 -15.36 -3.20 1.21
CA ASP A 457 -15.87 -4.14 2.22
C ASP A 457 -16.53 -5.36 1.56
N ALA A 458 -17.28 -5.15 0.48
CA ALA A 458 -17.85 -6.23 -0.31
C ALA A 458 -16.75 -7.11 -0.94
N ALA A 459 -15.65 -6.52 -1.43
CA ALA A 459 -14.51 -7.28 -1.96
C ALA A 459 -13.88 -8.17 -0.87
N HIS A 460 -13.64 -7.64 0.33
CA HIS A 460 -13.19 -8.44 1.47
C HIS A 460 -14.16 -9.56 1.81
N HIS A 461 -15.45 -9.23 1.97
CA HIS A 461 -16.47 -10.20 2.35
C HIS A 461 -16.59 -11.35 1.33
N ILE A 462 -16.58 -11.05 0.03
CA ILE A 462 -16.67 -12.06 -1.03
C ILE A 462 -15.40 -12.91 -1.08
N HIS A 463 -14.23 -12.31 -0.88
CA HIS A 463 -12.95 -13.00 -0.85
C HIS A 463 -12.86 -13.95 0.36
N ASP A 464 -13.28 -13.50 1.54
CA ASP A 464 -13.27 -14.29 2.77
C ASP A 464 -14.22 -15.50 2.70
N GLN A 465 -15.24 -15.43 1.84
CA GLN A 465 -16.09 -16.57 1.48
C GLN A 465 -15.46 -17.53 0.45
N GLY A 466 -14.21 -17.29 0.03
CA GLY A 466 -13.49 -18.12 -0.94
C GLY A 466 -13.97 -17.99 -2.38
N LYS A 467 -14.78 -16.98 -2.71
CA LYS A 467 -15.26 -16.76 -4.09
C LYS A 467 -14.14 -16.18 -4.95
N GLN A 468 -14.08 -16.58 -6.22
CA GLN A 468 -12.97 -16.23 -7.13
C GLN A 468 -13.38 -15.32 -8.29
N THR A 469 -14.68 -15.32 -8.66
CA THR A 469 -15.20 -14.62 -9.84
C THR A 469 -16.45 -13.81 -9.49
N PRO A 470 -16.31 -12.65 -8.80
CA PRO A 470 -17.44 -11.79 -8.50
C PRO A 470 -18.02 -11.15 -9.76
N LEU A 471 -19.35 -11.09 -9.86
CA LEU A 471 -20.07 -10.29 -10.87
C LEU A 471 -20.57 -9.00 -10.20
N LEU A 472 -20.18 -7.86 -10.74
CA LEU A 472 -20.62 -6.55 -10.25
C LEU A 472 -21.73 -5.99 -11.12
N LEU A 473 -22.84 -5.61 -10.49
CA LEU A 473 -23.95 -4.89 -11.11
C LEU A 473 -23.94 -3.46 -10.58
N VAL A 474 -23.58 -2.50 -11.42
CA VAL A 474 -23.49 -1.09 -11.03
C VAL A 474 -24.32 -0.21 -11.97
N PRO A 475 -24.85 0.92 -11.48
CA PRO A 475 -25.50 1.90 -12.33
C PRO A 475 -24.49 2.49 -13.33
N ARG A 476 -24.99 2.97 -14.46
CA ARG A 476 -24.14 3.65 -15.44
C ARG A 476 -23.82 5.07 -14.98
N GLY A 477 -22.58 5.48 -15.26
CA GLY A 477 -22.12 6.84 -14.99
C GLY A 477 -20.97 6.86 -13.98
N ALA A 478 -20.52 8.06 -13.64
CA ALA A 478 -19.31 8.28 -12.86
C ALA A 478 -19.33 7.56 -11.50
N LEU A 479 -20.48 7.47 -10.83
CA LEU A 479 -20.62 6.72 -9.59
C LEU A 479 -20.32 5.23 -9.78
N GLY A 480 -20.94 4.59 -10.77
CA GLY A 480 -20.68 3.18 -11.07
C GLY A 480 -19.21 2.94 -11.38
N ASP A 481 -18.60 3.80 -12.18
CA ASP A 481 -17.17 3.69 -12.53
C ASP A 481 -16.27 3.78 -11.30
N ARG A 482 -16.57 4.67 -10.34
CA ARG A 482 -15.82 4.79 -9.07
C ARG A 482 -16.00 3.57 -8.18
N VAL A 483 -17.23 3.08 -8.02
CA VAL A 483 -17.56 1.89 -7.23
C VAL A 483 -16.82 0.67 -7.76
N VAL A 484 -16.85 0.45 -9.08
CA VAL A 484 -16.13 -0.71 -9.63
C VAL A 484 -14.62 -0.54 -9.54
N THR A 485 -14.10 0.67 -9.76
CA THR A 485 -12.66 0.94 -9.58
C THR A 485 -12.23 0.66 -8.14
N ALA A 486 -13.04 1.04 -7.15
CA ALA A 486 -12.77 0.77 -5.74
C ALA A 486 -12.76 -0.74 -5.44
N PHE A 487 -13.78 -1.48 -5.90
CA PHE A 487 -13.85 -2.93 -5.76
C PHE A 487 -12.66 -3.62 -6.43
N ALA A 488 -12.40 -3.33 -7.70
CA ALA A 488 -11.38 -4.00 -8.50
C ALA A 488 -9.98 -3.81 -7.89
N ASN A 489 -9.66 -2.57 -7.48
CA ASN A 489 -8.39 -2.28 -6.81
C ASN A 489 -8.24 -3.03 -5.49
N GLU A 490 -9.31 -3.16 -4.69
CA GLU A 490 -9.24 -3.91 -3.44
C GLU A 490 -9.12 -5.43 -3.70
N TRP A 491 -9.89 -5.95 -4.65
CA TRP A 491 -9.83 -7.36 -5.06
C TRP A 491 -8.42 -7.78 -5.53
N LEU A 492 -7.73 -6.90 -6.27
CA LEU A 492 -6.34 -7.10 -6.70
C LEU A 492 -5.37 -7.16 -5.51
N LYS A 493 -5.56 -6.33 -4.47
CA LYS A 493 -4.70 -6.34 -3.28
C LYS A 493 -4.84 -7.63 -2.47
N LEU A 494 -6.01 -8.27 -2.52
CA LEU A 494 -6.26 -9.55 -1.88
C LEU A 494 -5.57 -10.73 -2.59
N GLY A 495 -4.85 -10.48 -3.69
CA GLY A 495 -4.11 -11.50 -4.44
C GLY A 495 -4.98 -12.33 -5.38
N ALA A 496 -6.24 -11.93 -5.56
CA ALA A 496 -7.17 -12.58 -6.48
C ALA A 496 -6.99 -12.06 -7.93
N VAL A 497 -7.11 -12.96 -8.90
CA VAL A 497 -7.01 -12.62 -10.32
C VAL A 497 -8.39 -12.19 -10.80
N LEU A 498 -8.51 -10.97 -11.33
CA LEU A 498 -9.70 -10.57 -12.08
C LEU A 498 -9.74 -11.40 -13.37
N SER A 499 -10.66 -12.36 -13.45
CA SER A 499 -10.90 -13.06 -14.72
C SER A 499 -11.61 -12.10 -15.66
N CYS A 500 -10.91 -11.60 -16.68
CA CYS A 500 -11.50 -10.82 -17.77
C CYS A 500 -12.42 -11.71 -18.62
N ASN A 501 -13.55 -12.13 -18.08
CA ASN A 501 -14.58 -12.88 -18.80
C ASN A 501 -15.98 -12.37 -18.42
N SER A 502 -16.18 -11.05 -18.56
CA SER A 502 -17.37 -10.42 -19.17
C SER A 502 -17.33 -8.90 -18.95
N ALA A 503 -17.17 -8.16 -20.06
CA ALA A 503 -17.44 -6.74 -20.24
C ALA A 503 -16.71 -5.75 -19.29
N TRP A 504 -15.41 -5.51 -19.51
CA TRP A 504 -14.66 -4.46 -18.80
C TRP A 504 -13.62 -3.73 -19.66
N ALA A 505 -13.54 -2.40 -19.51
CA ALA A 505 -12.40 -1.55 -19.87
C ALA A 505 -12.53 -0.14 -19.25
N PRO A 506 -11.43 0.59 -18.89
CA PRO A 506 -10.01 0.18 -18.77
C PRO A 506 -9.27 0.72 -17.49
N PRO A 507 -7.96 0.41 -17.29
CA PRO A 507 -6.86 1.14 -17.96
C PRO A 507 -5.86 0.22 -18.72
N PRO A 508 -4.88 0.78 -19.46
CA PRO A 508 -4.89 0.99 -20.91
C PRO A 508 -4.64 -0.24 -21.81
N SER A 509 -4.59 -1.48 -21.30
CA SER A 509 -4.24 -2.65 -22.14
C SER A 509 -5.41 -3.49 -22.65
N CYS A 510 -6.65 -3.19 -22.25
CA CYS A 510 -7.83 -3.92 -22.70
C CYS A 510 -8.75 -3.01 -23.51
N ALA A 511 -8.51 -2.90 -24.82
CA ALA A 511 -9.36 -2.19 -25.76
C ALA A 511 -10.11 -3.20 -26.65
N ALA A 512 -11.42 -3.40 -26.39
CA ALA A 512 -12.49 -3.60 -27.38
C ALA A 512 -13.81 -4.14 -26.72
N ALA A 513 -14.86 -3.31 -26.78
CA ALA A 513 -16.31 -3.60 -26.83
C ALA A 513 -16.95 -4.74 -25.98
N SER A 514 -17.84 -4.40 -25.04
CA SER A 514 -19.31 -4.34 -25.25
C SER A 514 -20.08 -4.31 -23.92
N THR A 515 -21.10 -3.46 -23.87
CA THR A 515 -21.91 -3.07 -22.71
C THR A 515 -23.10 -4.04 -22.49
N ALA A 516 -23.30 -4.55 -21.27
CA ALA A 516 -24.62 -5.03 -20.86
C ALA A 516 -25.45 -3.82 -20.37
N VAL A 517 -26.64 -3.67 -20.97
CA VAL A 517 -27.51 -2.50 -20.85
C VAL A 517 -28.77 -2.93 -20.11
N PHE A 518 -29.08 -2.28 -18.99
CA PHE A 518 -30.46 -2.17 -18.53
C PHE A 518 -30.78 -0.68 -18.37
N ARG A 519 -31.94 -0.31 -18.91
CA ARG A 519 -32.56 1.02 -18.84
C ARG A 519 -33.29 1.18 -17.52
#